data_AF-A0A8H3I363-F1
#
_entry.id   AF-A0A8H3I363-F1
#
_cell.length_a   1.000
_cell.length_b   1.000
_cell.length_c   1.000
_cell.angle_alpha   90.00
_cell.angle_beta   90.00
_cell.angle_gamma   90.00
#
_symmetry.space_group_name_H-M   'P 1'
#
loop_
_entity.id
_entity.type
_entity.pdbx_description
1 polymer ?
#
loop_
_entity_poly.entity_id
_entity_poly.type
_entity_poly.pdbx_seq_one_letter_code
_entity_poly.pdbx_strand_id
1 'polypeptide(L)'
;MTTDGAKPNSETRAFKGDKSSPTPSPSASVLVISAKNDILLLRRVQSSTSFASAHVFPGGHISPQDGTLPPLNDVRRHEDSEAYRISAIRECFEETGILIANKKGSDGLLELNDKEREESRHAVHNEKIPFKVWLNEKDAIANTASLIPFTRWLTPINVPRQRFSTQMYIYFLPLSCSSKPRAQNTIPTSDGGVENTEAGFKPVAEWLRLFRANELILFPPQFYLLSLLAPFLHESSEIQTLQAQRDALLSFVERKEDGEPSWGEKSISPQPLFKLAQKMVFGLDQPGPELAATGRKGDGKRVITWIFKDGRPQELQVRWRADVEREKIEALEGGMPVHIITREEAEKERHESQYSGGRQKL
;
A
#
# COMPACT_ATOMS: atom_id res chain seq x y z
N MET A 1 -20.87 -70.64 -10.09
CA MET A 1 -21.73 -69.87 -9.17
C MET A 1 -20.88 -69.42 -8.01
N THR A 2 -20.24 -68.28 -8.18
CA THR A 2 -19.36 -67.62 -7.21
C THR A 2 -20.18 -66.51 -6.56
N THR A 3 -20.49 -66.63 -5.28
CA THR A 3 -21.23 -65.60 -4.54
C THR A 3 -20.26 -64.69 -3.81
N ASP A 4 -20.37 -63.40 -4.18
CA ASP A 4 -19.64 -62.25 -3.68
C ASP A 4 -19.74 -62.07 -2.17
N GLY A 5 -18.59 -61.97 -1.51
CA GLY A 5 -18.45 -61.48 -0.14
C GLY A 5 -18.10 -59.99 -0.16
N ALA A 6 -19.07 -59.16 0.20
CA ALA A 6 -18.91 -57.72 0.37
C ALA A 6 -17.90 -57.38 1.48
N LYS A 7 -16.90 -56.54 1.17
CA LYS A 7 -16.02 -55.89 2.16
C LYS A 7 -16.60 -54.51 2.54
N PRO A 8 -16.72 -54.16 3.83
CA PRO A 8 -17.06 -52.80 4.23
C PRO A 8 -15.82 -51.91 4.15
N ASN A 9 -15.79 -50.97 3.20
CA ASN A 9 -14.84 -49.86 3.18
C ASN A 9 -15.41 -48.71 4.03
N SER A 10 -14.97 -48.61 5.28
CA SER A 10 -15.11 -47.40 6.10
C SER A 10 -13.72 -46.94 6.56
N GLU A 11 -12.95 -46.40 5.63
CA GLU A 11 -11.79 -45.57 5.98
C GLU A 11 -12.27 -44.12 6.11
N THR A 12 -12.49 -43.72 7.35
CA THR A 12 -12.60 -42.33 7.79
C THR A 12 -11.30 -41.62 7.40
N ARG A 13 -11.31 -40.92 6.27
CA ARG A 13 -10.25 -39.95 5.94
C ARG A 13 -10.32 -38.81 6.96
N ALA A 14 -9.45 -38.89 7.95
CA ALA A 14 -9.16 -37.78 8.85
C ALA A 14 -8.80 -36.54 8.01
N PHE A 15 -9.57 -35.46 8.20
CA PHE A 15 -9.28 -34.16 7.62
C PHE A 15 -7.91 -33.68 8.11
N LYS A 16 -7.01 -33.44 7.15
CA LYS A 16 -5.68 -32.89 7.37
C LYS A 16 -5.84 -31.44 7.85
N GLY A 17 -5.18 -31.14 8.96
CA GLY A 17 -5.39 -29.94 9.78
C GLY A 17 -5.25 -28.59 9.09
N ASP A 18 -5.89 -27.63 9.75
CA ASP A 18 -5.90 -26.19 9.54
C ASP A 18 -4.52 -25.65 9.11
N LYS A 19 -4.41 -25.14 7.88
CA LYS A 19 -3.21 -24.42 7.44
C LYS A 19 -3.25 -23.04 8.06
N SER A 20 -2.50 -22.83 9.15
CA SER A 20 -2.29 -21.51 9.72
C SER A 20 -1.86 -20.52 8.62
N SER A 21 -2.62 -19.44 8.45
CA SER A 21 -2.33 -18.43 7.43
C SER A 21 -0.92 -17.84 7.60
N PRO A 22 -0.20 -17.50 6.51
CA PRO A 22 1.16 -16.96 6.62
C PRO A 22 1.20 -15.68 7.46
N THR A 23 2.17 -15.57 8.37
CA THR A 23 2.42 -14.32 9.11
C THR A 23 2.81 -13.21 8.13
N PRO A 24 2.27 -11.98 8.25
CA PRO A 24 2.59 -10.91 7.33
C PRO A 24 4.03 -10.41 7.49
N SER A 25 4.76 -10.34 6.38
CA SER A 25 6.10 -9.74 6.34
C SER A 25 6.04 -8.23 6.64
N PRO A 26 6.94 -7.69 7.47
CA PRO A 26 6.98 -6.26 7.75
C PRO A 26 7.55 -5.48 6.56
N SER A 27 6.90 -4.38 6.22
CA SER A 27 7.27 -3.52 5.09
C SER A 27 6.99 -2.05 5.39
N ALA A 28 7.65 -1.15 4.66
CA ALA A 28 7.43 0.29 4.78
C ALA A 28 7.31 0.91 3.40
N SER A 29 6.47 1.94 3.26
CA SER A 29 6.26 2.63 1.99
C SER A 29 5.96 4.11 2.22
N VAL A 30 6.32 4.95 1.25
CA VAL A 30 6.23 6.40 1.36
C VAL A 30 5.47 7.00 0.17
N LEU A 31 4.45 7.80 0.48
CA LEU A 31 3.75 8.66 -0.45
C LEU A 31 4.54 9.96 -0.57
N VAL A 32 5.44 10.01 -1.57
CA VAL A 32 6.24 11.20 -1.85
C VAL A 32 5.41 12.21 -2.63
N ILE A 33 5.25 13.40 -2.07
CA ILE A 33 4.50 14.52 -2.63
C ILE A 33 5.50 15.58 -3.11
N SER A 34 5.49 15.89 -4.40
CA SER A 34 6.42 16.82 -5.04
C SER A 34 6.19 18.27 -4.60
N ALA A 35 7.11 19.17 -4.97
CA ALA A 35 6.94 20.61 -4.78
C ALA A 35 5.69 21.19 -5.47
N LYS A 36 5.09 20.47 -6.43
CA LYS A 36 3.84 20.84 -7.12
C LYS A 36 2.61 20.10 -6.58
N ASN A 37 2.77 19.39 -5.46
CA ASN A 37 1.76 18.50 -4.88
C ASN A 37 1.36 17.31 -5.77
N ASP A 38 2.22 16.93 -6.72
CA ASP A 38 2.08 15.69 -7.47
C ASP A 38 2.53 14.49 -6.62
N ILE A 39 1.95 13.32 -6.86
CA ILE A 39 2.34 12.08 -6.16
C ILE A 39 3.19 11.18 -7.05
N LEU A 40 4.24 10.63 -6.44
CA LEU A 40 5.11 9.62 -7.05
C LEU A 40 4.46 8.24 -7.02
N LEU A 41 4.38 7.61 -8.20
CA LEU A 41 4.14 6.18 -8.34
C LEU A 41 5.22 5.53 -9.21
N LEU A 42 5.48 4.26 -8.93
CA LEU A 42 6.39 3.40 -9.66
C LEU A 42 5.61 2.30 -10.36
N ARG A 43 5.97 1.98 -11.60
CA ARG A 43 5.39 0.85 -12.33
C ARG A 43 6.26 -0.38 -12.13
N ARG A 44 5.73 -1.43 -11.49
CA ARG A 44 6.47 -2.69 -11.27
C ARG A 44 6.70 -3.46 -12.57
N VAL A 45 7.81 -4.18 -12.66
CA VAL A 45 8.11 -5.11 -13.75
C VAL A 45 7.05 -6.21 -13.86
N GLN A 46 6.83 -6.71 -15.08
CA GLN A 46 5.85 -7.76 -15.35
C GLN A 46 6.21 -9.10 -14.68
N SER A 47 7.50 -9.35 -14.46
CA SER A 47 8.03 -10.54 -13.79
C SER A 47 7.89 -10.52 -12.26
N SER A 48 7.35 -9.44 -11.68
CA SER A 48 7.25 -9.32 -10.22
C SER A 48 6.34 -10.39 -9.63
N THR A 49 6.81 -11.08 -8.59
CA THR A 49 6.05 -12.12 -7.88
C THR A 49 4.87 -11.55 -7.09
N SER A 50 4.89 -10.24 -6.82
CA SER A 50 3.83 -9.46 -6.20
C SER A 50 3.48 -8.24 -7.06
N PHE A 51 2.19 -8.03 -7.33
CA PHE A 51 1.65 -6.84 -8.00
C PHE A 51 2.28 -6.52 -9.38
N ALA A 52 2.53 -7.54 -10.21
CA ALA A 52 3.07 -7.38 -11.56
C ALA A 52 2.35 -6.29 -12.39
N SER A 53 3.13 -5.43 -13.05
CA SER A 53 2.66 -4.31 -13.88
C SER A 53 1.84 -3.24 -13.15
N ALA A 54 1.71 -3.30 -11.82
CA ALA A 54 0.95 -2.32 -11.06
C ALA A 54 1.75 -1.08 -10.71
N HIS A 55 1.02 0.01 -10.50
CA HIS A 55 1.54 1.26 -10.00
C HIS A 55 1.49 1.24 -8.47
N VAL A 56 2.63 1.48 -7.84
CA VAL A 56 2.84 1.38 -6.39
C VAL A 56 3.55 2.62 -5.87
N PHE A 57 3.37 2.92 -4.59
CA PHE A 57 4.25 3.87 -3.89
C PHE A 57 5.62 3.21 -3.68
N PRO A 58 6.71 4.00 -3.64
CA PRO A 58 8.02 3.49 -3.28
C PRO A 58 7.98 2.80 -1.91
N GLY A 59 8.64 1.66 -1.79
CA GLY A 59 8.66 0.89 -0.55
C GLY A 59 8.91 -0.59 -0.73
N GLY A 60 9.27 -1.24 0.36
CA GLY A 60 9.69 -2.64 0.34
C GLY A 60 9.75 -3.25 1.72
N HIS A 61 10.49 -4.35 1.83
CA HIS A 61 10.65 -5.09 3.08
C HIS A 61 11.57 -4.36 4.04
N ILE A 62 11.35 -4.56 5.34
CA ILE A 62 12.35 -4.16 6.33
C ILE A 62 13.51 -5.14 6.27
N SER A 63 14.71 -4.61 6.03
CA SER A 63 15.97 -5.35 6.03
C SER A 63 16.66 -5.25 7.40
N PRO A 64 17.46 -6.24 7.83
CA PRO A 64 18.24 -6.14 9.06
C PRO A 64 19.12 -4.89 9.18
N GLN A 65 19.53 -4.29 8.05
CA GLN A 65 20.30 -3.03 8.05
C GLN A 65 19.48 -1.82 8.55
N ASP A 66 18.15 -1.87 8.43
CA ASP A 66 17.27 -0.76 8.78
C ASP A 66 17.17 -0.62 10.30
N GLY A 67 17.08 -1.74 11.02
CA GLY A 67 17.08 -1.81 12.47
C GLY A 67 16.50 -3.12 12.98
N THR A 68 16.53 -3.30 14.31
CA THR A 68 15.96 -4.50 14.95
C THR A 68 14.45 -4.34 15.13
N LEU A 69 13.70 -5.38 14.74
CA LEU A 69 12.26 -5.47 15.00
C LEU A 69 11.99 -6.38 16.21
N PRO A 70 10.89 -6.13 16.95
CA PRO A 70 10.40 -7.07 17.98
C PRO A 70 10.17 -8.48 17.44
N PRO A 71 10.14 -9.53 18.28
CA PRO A 71 9.91 -10.91 17.86
C PRO A 71 8.64 -11.10 17.02
N LEU A 72 8.57 -12.17 16.23
CA LEU A 72 7.50 -12.39 15.24
C LEU A 72 6.07 -12.32 15.83
N ASN A 73 5.88 -12.82 17.05
CA ASN A 73 4.58 -12.90 17.72
C ASN A 73 4.28 -11.68 18.60
N ASP A 74 5.16 -10.68 18.63
CA ASP A 74 4.99 -9.48 19.43
C ASP A 74 4.17 -8.44 18.65
N VAL A 75 3.05 -8.00 19.21
CA VAL A 75 2.19 -6.98 18.57
C VAL A 75 2.92 -5.67 18.29
N ARG A 76 3.95 -5.35 19.08
CA ARG A 76 4.80 -4.16 18.89
C ARG A 76 5.58 -4.21 17.58
N ARG A 77 5.70 -5.38 16.94
CA ARG A 77 6.27 -5.52 15.59
C ARG A 77 5.51 -4.71 14.55
N HIS A 78 4.25 -4.38 14.81
CA HIS A 78 3.40 -3.57 13.94
C HIS A 78 3.31 -2.10 14.39
N GLU A 79 4.13 -1.66 15.34
CA GLU A 79 4.26 -0.25 15.70
C GLU A 79 5.21 0.47 14.73
N ASP A 80 4.98 1.77 14.55
CA ASP A 80 5.95 2.65 13.91
C ASP A 80 7.26 2.64 14.74
N SER A 81 8.40 2.57 14.06
CA SER A 81 9.71 2.52 14.68
C SER A 81 10.77 3.06 13.73
N GLU A 82 11.95 3.35 14.27
CA GLU A 82 13.09 3.79 13.47
C GLU A 82 13.40 2.83 12.31
N ALA A 83 13.28 1.51 12.52
CA ALA A 83 13.49 0.52 11.47
C ALA A 83 12.51 0.69 10.30
N TYR A 84 11.23 0.95 10.57
CA TYR A 84 10.24 1.22 9.51
C TYR A 84 10.56 2.53 8.77
N ARG A 85 10.98 3.57 9.50
CA ARG A 85 11.28 4.89 8.92
C ARG A 85 12.55 4.86 8.05
N ILE A 86 13.60 4.19 8.52
CA ILE A 86 14.83 3.98 7.74
C ILE A 86 14.54 3.13 6.50
N SER A 87 13.78 2.04 6.65
CA SER A 87 13.37 1.19 5.52
C SER A 87 12.62 2.00 4.45
N ALA A 88 11.63 2.82 4.84
CA ALA A 88 10.89 3.65 3.87
C ALA A 88 11.79 4.61 3.08
N ILE A 89 12.78 5.22 3.75
CA ILE A 89 13.73 6.14 3.12
C ILE A 89 14.71 5.40 2.22
N ARG A 90 15.26 4.27 2.68
CA ARG A 90 16.19 3.43 1.93
C ARG A 90 15.52 2.92 0.65
N GLU A 91 14.35 2.28 0.77
CA GLU A 91 13.59 1.75 -0.36
C GLU A 91 13.25 2.86 -1.36
N CYS A 92 12.82 4.04 -0.88
CA CYS A 92 12.57 5.18 -1.75
C CYS A 92 13.82 5.61 -2.54
N PHE A 93 14.98 5.64 -1.89
CA PHE A 93 16.24 5.95 -2.56
C PHE A 93 16.63 4.87 -3.57
N GLU A 94 16.57 3.60 -3.21
CA GLU A 94 16.88 2.47 -4.08
C GLU A 94 15.97 2.42 -5.32
N GLU A 95 14.66 2.63 -5.15
CA GLU A 95 13.70 2.49 -6.26
C GLU A 95 13.58 3.73 -7.14
N THR A 96 13.94 4.91 -6.64
CA THR A 96 13.63 6.20 -7.32
C THR A 96 14.80 7.17 -7.44
N GLY A 97 15.87 6.95 -6.69
CA GLY A 97 16.97 7.91 -6.51
C GLY A 97 16.63 9.11 -5.63
N ILE A 98 15.39 9.29 -5.17
CA ILE A 98 15.03 10.38 -4.26
C ILE A 98 15.57 10.09 -2.87
N LEU A 99 16.49 10.94 -2.41
CA LEU A 99 17.09 10.79 -1.09
C LEU A 99 16.41 11.68 -0.05
N ILE A 100 15.76 11.03 0.92
CA ILE A 100 15.14 11.70 2.07
C ILE A 100 16.14 11.71 3.24
N ALA A 101 17.21 12.50 3.10
CA ALA A 101 18.25 12.64 4.10
C ALA A 101 18.72 14.09 4.20
N ASN A 102 19.07 14.53 5.41
CA ASN A 102 19.61 15.85 5.68
C ASN A 102 21.13 15.77 5.82
N LYS A 103 21.83 16.85 5.46
CA LYS A 103 23.22 17.01 5.88
C LYS A 103 23.27 17.18 7.41
N LYS A 104 24.20 16.52 8.09
CA LYS A 104 24.35 16.65 9.55
C LYS A 104 24.57 18.11 9.93
N GLY A 105 23.85 18.55 10.97
CA GLY A 105 23.88 19.94 11.44
C GLY A 105 23.15 20.95 10.53
N SER A 106 22.34 20.48 9.58
CA SER A 106 21.57 21.31 8.65
C SER A 106 20.15 20.77 8.47
N ASP A 107 19.19 21.67 8.30
CA ASP A 107 17.80 21.30 7.96
C ASP A 107 17.58 21.07 6.46
N GLY A 108 18.58 21.38 5.63
CA GLY A 108 18.56 21.13 4.19
C GLY A 108 18.81 19.66 3.83
N LEU A 109 18.10 19.21 2.79
CA LEU A 109 18.32 17.90 2.18
C LEU A 109 19.75 17.79 1.62
N LEU A 110 20.32 16.59 1.70
CA LEU A 110 21.60 16.28 1.08
C LEU A 110 21.45 16.33 -0.45
N GLU A 111 22.17 17.25 -1.08
CA GLU A 111 22.24 17.32 -2.54
C GLU A 111 23.40 16.45 -3.04
N LEU A 112 23.08 15.53 -3.95
CA LEU A 112 24.05 14.70 -4.67
C LEU A 112 24.01 15.06 -6.16
N ASN A 113 25.19 15.06 -6.80
CA ASN A 113 25.22 15.11 -8.26
C ASN A 113 24.69 13.79 -8.86
N ASP A 114 24.25 13.82 -10.12
CA ASP A 114 23.55 12.69 -10.73
C ASP A 114 24.40 11.40 -10.78
N LYS A 115 25.70 11.52 -11.07
CA LYS A 115 26.61 10.38 -11.16
C LYS A 115 26.79 9.72 -9.79
N GLU A 116 27.12 10.52 -8.78
CA GLU A 116 27.30 10.05 -7.40
C GLU A 116 26.02 9.43 -6.84
N ARG A 117 24.86 10.01 -7.16
CA ARG A 117 23.56 9.49 -6.77
C ARG A 117 23.33 8.10 -7.34
N GLU A 118 23.53 7.91 -8.65
CA GLU A 118 23.32 6.61 -9.29
C GLU A 118 24.32 5.55 -8.81
N GLU A 119 25.61 5.91 -8.68
CA GLU A 119 26.64 5.01 -8.15
C GLU A 119 26.32 4.56 -6.71
N SER A 120 25.90 5.50 -5.86
CA SER A 120 25.52 5.23 -4.47
C SER A 120 24.25 4.40 -4.38
N ARG A 121 23.25 4.71 -5.20
CA ARG A 121 22.00 3.97 -5.31
C ARG A 121 22.26 2.51 -5.68
N HIS A 122 23.07 2.27 -6.71
CA HIS A 122 23.48 0.93 -7.10
C HIS A 122 24.26 0.22 -5.98
N ALA A 123 25.14 0.92 -5.26
CA ALA A 123 25.90 0.31 -4.17
C ALA A 123 25.01 -0.11 -2.99
N VAL A 124 24.04 0.73 -2.62
CA VAL A 124 23.07 0.44 -1.55
C VAL A 124 22.12 -0.69 -1.97
N HIS A 125 21.52 -0.60 -3.16
CA HIS A 125 20.55 -1.59 -3.65
C HIS A 125 21.16 -2.99 -3.81
N ASN A 126 22.44 -3.08 -4.22
CA ASN A 126 23.15 -4.37 -4.30
C ASN A 126 23.80 -4.80 -2.97
N GLU A 127 23.40 -4.19 -1.84
CA GLU A 127 23.91 -4.47 -0.49
C GLU A 127 25.44 -4.38 -0.35
N LYS A 128 26.13 -3.63 -1.22
CA LYS A 128 27.59 -3.44 -1.18
C LYS A 128 28.02 -2.55 -0.02
N ILE A 129 27.15 -1.63 0.38
CA ILE A 129 27.32 -0.75 1.54
C ILE A 129 25.98 -0.58 2.25
N PRO A 130 25.91 -0.75 3.59
CA PRO A 130 24.66 -0.49 4.31
C PRO A 130 24.26 0.98 4.21
N PHE A 131 22.97 1.25 4.02
CA PHE A 131 22.45 2.59 3.76
C PHE A 131 22.88 3.63 4.82
N LYS A 132 22.80 3.28 6.11
CA LYS A 132 23.21 4.17 7.21
C LYS A 132 24.72 4.43 7.25
N VAL A 133 25.54 3.46 6.83
CA VAL A 133 27.00 3.61 6.75
C VAL A 133 27.34 4.58 5.63
N TRP A 134 26.74 4.40 4.46
CA TRP A 134 26.89 5.31 3.33
C TRP A 134 26.48 6.75 3.68
N LEU A 135 25.32 6.94 4.34
CA LEU A 135 24.91 8.27 4.81
C LEU A 135 25.93 8.90 5.74
N ASN A 136 26.50 8.11 6.65
CA ASN A 136 27.52 8.58 7.58
C ASN A 136 28.81 9.03 6.87
N GLU A 137 29.23 8.33 5.80
CA GLU A 137 30.36 8.74 4.94
C GLU A 137 30.10 10.06 4.21
N LYS A 138 28.82 10.37 3.92
CA LYS A 138 28.39 11.63 3.30
C LYS A 138 28.11 12.75 4.30
N ASP A 139 28.46 12.56 5.58
CA ASP A 139 28.13 13.49 6.66
C ASP A 139 26.63 13.83 6.68
N ALA A 140 25.79 12.81 6.49
CA ALA A 140 24.34 12.92 6.37
C ALA A 140 23.61 11.98 7.34
N ILE A 141 22.33 12.27 7.55
CA ILE A 141 21.42 11.48 8.38
C ILE A 141 20.06 11.35 7.69
N ALA A 142 19.44 10.17 7.77
CA ALA A 142 18.11 9.96 7.21
C ALA A 142 17.10 10.90 7.89
N ASN A 143 16.25 11.58 7.11
CA ASN A 143 15.27 12.53 7.64
C ASN A 143 14.00 11.79 8.09
N THR A 144 14.16 10.93 9.09
CA THR A 144 13.07 10.10 9.64
C THR A 144 12.00 10.94 10.32
N ALA A 145 12.36 12.09 10.89
CA ALA A 145 11.44 12.99 11.59
C ALA A 145 10.41 13.64 10.66
N SER A 146 10.75 13.86 9.39
CA SER A 146 9.85 14.46 8.41
C SER A 146 8.89 13.44 7.76
N LEU A 147 9.02 12.15 8.06
CA LEU A 147 8.02 11.15 7.68
C LEU A 147 6.79 11.27 8.59
N ILE A 148 5.65 11.58 7.99
CA ILE A 148 4.36 11.65 8.69
C ILE A 148 3.72 10.26 8.64
N PRO A 149 3.48 9.58 9.77
CA PRO A 149 2.77 8.30 9.79
C PRO A 149 1.36 8.47 9.22
N PHE A 150 1.00 7.67 8.21
CA PHE A 150 -0.30 7.81 7.55
C PHE A 150 -1.27 6.67 7.81
N THR A 151 -0.89 5.41 7.63
CA THR A 151 -1.74 4.27 8.04
C THR A 151 -0.94 3.00 7.93
N ARG A 152 -1.33 1.96 8.67
CA ARG A 152 -0.85 0.61 8.41
C ARG A 152 -1.82 -0.17 7.55
N TRP A 153 -1.30 -0.86 6.53
CA TRP A 153 -2.09 -1.74 5.66
C TRP A 153 -1.65 -3.19 5.85
N LEU A 154 -2.57 -4.05 6.28
CA LEU A 154 -2.33 -5.47 6.44
C LEU A 154 -3.04 -6.24 5.33
N THR A 155 -2.26 -7.02 4.60
CA THR A 155 -2.82 -7.93 3.60
C THR A 155 -3.81 -8.89 4.27
N PRO A 156 -5.06 -8.98 3.78
CA PRO A 156 -6.08 -9.89 4.32
C PRO A 156 -5.62 -11.36 4.36
N ILE A 157 -6.23 -12.17 5.22
CA ILE A 157 -5.89 -13.59 5.40
C ILE A 157 -6.19 -14.41 4.12
N ASN A 158 -7.25 -14.02 3.41
CA ASN A 158 -7.81 -14.73 2.27
C ASN A 158 -7.05 -14.53 0.94
N VAL A 159 -5.75 -14.19 0.99
CA VAL A 159 -4.90 -14.16 -0.21
C VAL A 159 -3.78 -15.19 -0.14
N PRO A 160 -3.49 -15.89 -1.25
CA PRO A 160 -3.02 -17.28 -1.17
C PRO A 160 -1.51 -17.48 -1.03
N ARG A 161 -0.69 -16.42 -1.06
CA ARG A 161 0.79 -16.60 -1.15
C ARG A 161 1.61 -15.73 -0.21
N GLN A 162 1.44 -14.41 -0.24
CA GLN A 162 2.28 -13.49 0.54
C GLN A 162 1.42 -12.42 1.20
N ARG A 163 1.68 -12.20 2.49
CA ARG A 163 1.00 -11.18 3.30
C ARG A 163 2.03 -10.17 3.77
N PHE A 164 1.63 -8.92 3.84
CA PHE A 164 2.46 -7.80 4.23
C PHE A 164 1.78 -7.00 5.34
N SER A 165 2.57 -6.42 6.23
CA SER A 165 2.17 -5.40 7.18
C SER A 165 2.96 -4.14 6.86
N THR A 166 2.39 -3.32 5.98
CA THR A 166 3.05 -2.13 5.44
C THR A 166 2.70 -0.90 6.27
N GLN A 167 3.70 -0.25 6.87
CA GLN A 167 3.53 1.11 7.38
C GLN A 167 3.64 2.12 6.23
N MET A 168 2.59 2.89 6.02
CA MET A 168 2.57 3.97 5.02
C MET A 168 2.95 5.29 5.69
N TYR A 169 3.81 6.06 5.03
CA TYR A 169 4.18 7.42 5.41
C TYR A 169 3.82 8.40 4.33
N ILE A 170 3.61 9.66 4.70
CA ILE A 170 3.60 10.80 3.77
C ILE A 170 4.92 11.55 3.94
N TYR A 171 5.49 11.98 2.82
CA TYR A 171 6.64 12.86 2.81
C TYR A 171 6.44 13.98 1.79
N PHE A 172 6.59 15.22 2.23
CA PHE A 172 6.52 16.39 1.36
C PHE A 172 7.92 16.81 0.94
N LEU A 173 8.20 16.78 -0.36
CA LEU A 173 9.38 17.46 -0.89
C LEU A 173 9.23 18.98 -0.65
N PRO A 174 10.31 19.71 -0.33
CA PRO A 174 10.22 21.15 -0.06
C PRO A 174 9.55 21.90 -1.20
N LEU A 175 8.62 22.82 -0.90
CA LEU A 175 8.11 23.76 -1.89
C LEU A 175 9.28 24.58 -2.43
N SER A 176 9.36 24.78 -3.74
CA SER A 176 10.44 25.57 -4.33
C SER A 176 10.07 27.06 -4.28
N CYS A 177 10.84 27.86 -3.56
CA CYS A 177 10.79 29.33 -3.65
C CYS A 177 11.82 29.91 -4.63
N SER A 178 12.66 29.10 -5.29
CA SER A 178 13.79 29.64 -6.07
C SER A 178 14.15 28.86 -7.33
N SER A 179 14.58 29.60 -8.34
CA SER A 179 15.01 29.25 -9.70
C SER A 179 16.30 28.42 -9.81
N LYS A 180 16.52 27.42 -8.94
CA LYS A 180 17.62 26.45 -9.07
C LYS A 180 17.08 25.02 -9.03
N PRO A 181 16.99 24.34 -10.18
CA PRO A 181 16.46 22.99 -10.26
C PRO A 181 17.62 21.99 -10.16
N ARG A 182 17.92 21.45 -8.98
CA ARG A 182 18.79 20.26 -8.95
C ARG A 182 18.42 19.22 -7.92
N ALA A 183 18.12 19.59 -6.67
CA ALA A 183 17.53 18.65 -5.72
C ALA A 183 16.01 18.46 -5.90
N GLN A 184 15.33 19.42 -6.53
CA GLN A 184 13.85 19.47 -6.65
C GLN A 184 13.31 19.00 -8.01
N ASN A 185 14.20 18.82 -9.00
CA ASN A 185 13.89 18.26 -10.33
C ASN A 185 14.54 16.88 -10.49
N THR A 186 14.64 16.09 -9.42
CA THR A 186 15.02 14.68 -9.55
C THR A 186 13.91 14.00 -10.34
N ILE A 187 14.14 13.83 -11.65
CA ILE A 187 13.33 12.93 -12.47
C ILE A 187 13.51 11.57 -11.80
N PRO A 188 12.46 11.01 -11.19
CA PRO A 188 12.59 9.72 -10.55
C PRO A 188 12.96 8.72 -11.65
N THR A 189 14.09 8.04 -11.46
CA THR A 189 14.53 6.99 -12.37
C THR A 189 14.13 5.66 -11.74
N SER A 190 13.56 4.75 -12.52
CA SER A 190 13.38 3.39 -12.04
C SER A 190 14.74 2.75 -11.72
N ASP A 191 14.75 1.63 -11.02
CA ASP A 191 15.95 0.86 -10.66
C ASP A 191 16.65 0.19 -11.87
N GLY A 192 16.44 0.73 -13.07
CA GLY A 192 16.93 0.15 -14.31
C GLY A 192 16.12 -1.05 -14.80
N GLY A 193 14.92 -1.30 -14.24
CA GLY A 193 14.08 -2.43 -14.65
C GLY A 193 14.31 -3.70 -13.83
N VAL A 194 14.90 -3.57 -12.64
CA VAL A 194 15.11 -4.71 -11.72
C VAL A 194 13.79 -5.07 -11.05
N GLU A 195 13.13 -4.10 -10.41
CA GLU A 195 11.80 -4.22 -9.83
C GLU A 195 10.78 -3.28 -10.45
N ASN A 196 11.21 -2.13 -10.99
CA ASN A 196 10.33 -1.12 -11.56
C ASN A 196 10.75 -0.72 -12.99
N THR A 197 9.79 -0.58 -13.91
CA THR A 197 10.06 -0.15 -15.29
C THR A 197 9.99 1.35 -15.46
N GLU A 198 9.18 2.04 -14.66
CA GLU A 198 8.93 3.49 -14.78
C GLU A 198 8.72 4.10 -13.39
N ALA A 199 9.05 5.38 -13.25
CA ALA A 199 8.74 6.18 -12.08
C ALA A 199 8.27 7.56 -12.55
N GLY A 200 7.25 8.13 -11.90
CA GLY A 200 6.72 9.42 -12.32
C GLY A 200 5.91 10.14 -11.26
N PHE A 201 6.00 11.46 -11.28
CA PHE A 201 5.09 12.34 -10.55
C PHE A 201 3.91 12.70 -11.46
N LYS A 202 2.69 12.60 -10.93
CA LYS A 202 1.48 13.15 -11.55
C LYS A 202 0.52 13.68 -10.49
N PRO A 203 -0.40 14.59 -10.85
CA PRO A 203 -1.52 14.96 -9.99
C PRO A 203 -2.32 13.72 -9.57
N VAL A 204 -2.85 13.71 -8.35
CA VAL A 204 -3.64 12.60 -7.82
C VAL A 204 -4.84 12.28 -8.72
N ALA A 205 -5.51 13.33 -9.21
CA ALA A 205 -6.65 13.21 -10.11
C ALA A 205 -6.28 12.49 -11.41
N GLU A 206 -5.07 12.69 -11.93
CA GLU A 206 -4.59 12.05 -13.15
C GLU A 206 -4.31 10.57 -12.94
N TRP A 207 -3.70 10.17 -11.82
CA TRP A 207 -3.53 8.74 -11.49
C TRP A 207 -4.86 8.01 -11.40
N LEU A 208 -5.86 8.64 -10.78
CA LEU A 208 -7.21 8.09 -10.69
C LEU A 208 -7.93 8.08 -12.06
N ARG A 209 -7.68 9.07 -12.93
CA ARG A 209 -8.19 9.09 -14.31
C ARG A 209 -7.62 7.95 -15.12
N LEU A 210 -6.30 7.76 -15.12
CA LEU A 210 -5.60 6.68 -15.82
C LEU A 210 -6.10 5.31 -15.35
N PHE A 211 -6.31 5.13 -14.05
CA PHE A 211 -6.91 3.91 -13.51
C PHE A 211 -8.33 3.67 -14.08
N ARG A 212 -9.20 4.69 -14.05
CA ARG A 212 -10.57 4.59 -14.61
C ARG A 212 -10.58 4.33 -16.12
N ALA A 213 -9.59 4.83 -16.84
CA ALA A 213 -9.39 4.58 -18.26
C ALA A 213 -8.76 3.20 -18.58
N ASN A 214 -8.46 2.39 -17.55
CA ASN A 214 -7.74 1.11 -17.65
C ASN A 214 -6.33 1.25 -18.28
N GLU A 215 -5.72 2.43 -18.19
CA GLU A 215 -4.36 2.70 -18.69
C GLU A 215 -3.28 2.26 -17.68
N LEU A 216 -3.66 2.02 -16.42
CA LEU A 216 -2.78 1.50 -15.38
C LEU A 216 -3.52 0.60 -14.38
N ILE A 217 -2.76 -0.09 -13.53
CA ILE A 217 -3.29 -0.97 -12.49
C ILE A 217 -2.94 -0.39 -11.11
N LEU A 218 -3.96 -0.16 -10.28
CA LEU A 218 -3.80 0.14 -8.85
C LEU A 218 -4.45 -0.98 -8.05
N PHE A 219 -3.74 -1.43 -7.01
CA PHE A 219 -4.33 -2.31 -6.01
C PHE A 219 -5.07 -1.48 -4.94
N PRO A 220 -5.93 -2.13 -4.12
CA PRO A 220 -6.74 -1.43 -3.13
C PRO A 220 -5.98 -0.43 -2.23
N PRO A 221 -4.79 -0.72 -1.67
CA PRO A 221 -4.09 0.28 -0.86
C PRO A 221 -3.77 1.54 -1.65
N GLN A 222 -3.21 1.41 -2.87
CA GLN A 222 -2.82 2.57 -3.67
C GLN A 222 -4.04 3.38 -4.09
N PHE A 223 -5.07 2.72 -4.64
CA PHE A 223 -6.29 3.38 -5.08
C PHE A 223 -6.98 4.13 -3.93
N TYR A 224 -7.10 3.48 -2.77
CA TYR A 224 -7.77 4.05 -1.62
C TYR A 224 -7.01 5.25 -1.06
N LEU A 225 -5.70 5.12 -0.84
CA LEU A 225 -4.90 6.22 -0.30
C LEU A 225 -4.87 7.41 -1.28
N LEU A 226 -4.70 7.19 -2.58
CA LEU A 226 -4.85 8.26 -3.58
C LEU A 226 -6.22 8.94 -3.49
N SER A 227 -7.31 8.17 -3.35
CA SER A 227 -8.66 8.71 -3.21
C SER A 227 -8.84 9.56 -1.94
N LEU A 228 -8.11 9.26 -0.85
CA LEU A 228 -8.12 10.09 0.36
C LEU A 228 -7.37 11.41 0.18
N LEU A 229 -6.31 11.42 -0.64
CA LEU A 229 -5.48 12.59 -0.87
C LEU A 229 -6.09 13.52 -1.95
N ALA A 230 -6.88 12.97 -2.87
CA ALA A 230 -7.49 13.70 -3.99
C ALA A 230 -8.28 14.97 -3.62
N PRO A 231 -9.05 15.02 -2.50
CA PRO A 231 -9.75 16.25 -2.11
C PRO A 231 -8.82 17.40 -1.70
N PHE A 232 -7.58 17.10 -1.33
CA PHE A 232 -6.62 18.09 -0.83
C PHE A 232 -5.65 18.53 -1.93
N LEU A 233 -5.11 17.57 -2.68
CA LEU A 233 -4.03 17.82 -3.64
C LEU A 233 -4.58 18.03 -5.04
N HIS A 234 -4.45 19.25 -5.54
CA HIS A 234 -4.87 19.64 -6.87
C HIS A 234 -3.83 20.56 -7.52
N GLU A 235 -3.81 20.59 -8.86
CA GLU A 235 -2.85 21.39 -9.61
C GLU A 235 -2.94 22.87 -9.23
N SER A 236 -1.79 23.45 -8.91
CA SER A 236 -1.63 24.88 -8.67
C SER A 236 -0.21 25.32 -8.99
N SER A 237 -0.05 26.56 -9.44
CA SER A 237 1.23 27.22 -9.65
C SER A 237 1.62 28.13 -8.47
N GLU A 238 0.71 28.39 -7.54
CA GLU A 238 0.91 29.33 -6.43
C GLU A 238 1.41 28.59 -5.19
N ILE A 239 2.58 28.99 -4.69
CA ILE A 239 3.22 28.37 -3.51
C ILE A 239 2.31 28.45 -2.28
N GLN A 240 1.61 29.57 -2.08
CA GLN A 240 0.69 29.74 -0.95
C GLN A 240 -0.48 28.75 -1.03
N THR A 241 -1.04 28.56 -2.22
CA THR A 241 -2.10 27.58 -2.46
C THR A 241 -1.59 26.15 -2.26
N LEU A 242 -0.40 25.83 -2.78
CA LEU A 242 0.23 24.53 -2.56
C LEU A 242 0.51 24.26 -1.08
N GLN A 243 0.95 25.26 -0.31
CA GLN A 243 1.15 25.15 1.13
C GLN A 243 -0.18 24.95 1.87
N ALA A 244 -1.21 25.73 1.55
CA ALA A 244 -2.53 25.58 2.17
C ALA A 244 -3.14 24.19 1.92
N GLN A 245 -2.93 23.61 0.73
CA GLN A 245 -3.30 22.21 0.44
C GLN A 245 -2.57 21.21 1.35
N ARG A 246 -1.26 21.40 1.58
CA ARG A 246 -0.46 20.54 2.47
C ARG A 246 -0.91 20.65 3.92
N ASP A 247 -1.19 21.87 4.39
CA ASP A 247 -1.68 22.12 5.75
C ASP A 247 -3.05 21.49 5.98
N ALA A 248 -3.95 21.56 4.99
CA ALA A 248 -5.25 20.90 5.03
C ALA A 248 -5.14 19.36 5.06
N LEU A 249 -4.22 18.79 4.27
CA LEU A 249 -3.94 17.35 4.27
C LEU A 249 -3.35 16.91 5.63
N LEU A 250 -2.38 17.65 6.17
CA LEU A 250 -1.80 17.39 7.50
C LEU A 250 -2.88 17.42 8.58
N SER A 251 -3.71 18.48 8.57
CA SER A 251 -4.83 18.61 9.49
C SER A 251 -5.82 17.45 9.39
N PHE A 252 -6.00 16.86 8.21
CA PHE A 252 -6.81 15.66 8.02
C PHE A 252 -6.14 14.41 8.59
N VAL A 253 -4.83 14.23 8.36
CA VAL A 253 -4.05 13.08 8.83
C VAL A 253 -3.93 13.05 10.36
N GLU A 254 -3.68 14.20 10.97
CA GLU A 254 -3.47 14.33 12.42
C GLU A 254 -4.76 14.38 13.23
N ARG A 255 -5.91 14.62 12.56
CA ARG A 255 -7.21 14.72 13.22
C ARG A 255 -7.53 13.47 14.03
N LYS A 256 -7.84 13.67 15.31
CA LYS A 256 -8.50 12.70 16.18
C LYS A 256 -9.96 13.12 16.29
N GLU A 257 -10.88 12.24 15.89
CA GLU A 257 -12.30 12.45 16.10
C GLU A 257 -12.77 11.57 17.27
N ASP A 258 -13.90 11.90 17.88
CA ASP A 258 -14.42 11.16 19.01
C ASP A 258 -14.58 9.66 18.67
N GLY A 259 -13.78 8.81 19.33
CA GLY A 259 -13.79 7.36 19.15
C GLY A 259 -13.00 6.82 17.96
N GLU A 260 -12.36 7.68 17.15
CA GLU A 260 -11.55 7.32 15.98
C GLU A 260 -10.08 7.76 16.16
N PRO A 261 -9.11 6.83 15.97
CA PRO A 261 -7.69 7.18 16.06
C PRO A 261 -7.27 8.11 14.91
N SER A 262 -6.13 8.81 15.07
CA SER A 262 -5.56 9.57 13.94
C SER A 262 -5.15 8.62 12.82
N TRP A 263 -4.92 9.14 11.61
CA TRP A 263 -4.58 8.29 10.47
C TRP A 263 -3.33 7.44 10.74
N GLY A 264 -2.27 8.04 11.28
CA GLY A 264 -1.04 7.32 11.62
C GLY A 264 -1.22 6.13 12.57
N GLU A 265 -2.27 6.16 13.40
CA GLU A 265 -2.64 5.11 14.35
C GLU A 265 -3.59 4.06 13.74
N LYS A 266 -4.19 4.34 12.57
CA LYS A 266 -5.11 3.42 11.88
C LYS A 266 -4.38 2.19 11.34
N SER A 267 -5.05 1.06 11.43
CA SER A 267 -4.62 -0.22 10.83
C SER A 267 -5.77 -0.80 10.04
N ILE A 268 -5.55 -1.07 8.75
CA ILE A 268 -6.58 -1.48 7.79
C ILE A 268 -6.23 -2.84 7.20
N SER A 269 -7.13 -3.80 7.34
CA SER A 269 -7.11 -5.07 6.62
C SER A 269 -8.48 -5.30 5.98
N PRO A 270 -8.64 -5.04 4.66
CA PRO A 270 -9.95 -5.09 4.03
C PRO A 270 -10.66 -6.43 4.20
N GLN A 271 -11.90 -6.39 4.69
CA GLN A 271 -12.73 -7.59 4.88
C GLN A 271 -13.95 -7.57 3.96
N PRO A 272 -14.26 -8.68 3.27
CA PRO A 272 -15.51 -8.76 2.51
C PRO A 272 -16.70 -8.61 3.47
N LEU A 273 -17.69 -7.82 3.08
CA LEU A 273 -18.93 -7.63 3.84
C LEU A 273 -20.10 -8.33 3.15
N PHE A 274 -20.37 -7.92 1.90
CA PHE A 274 -21.46 -8.44 1.09
C PHE A 274 -21.23 -8.12 -0.39
N LYS A 275 -22.05 -8.73 -1.24
CA LYS A 275 -22.17 -8.45 -2.67
C LYS A 275 -23.47 -7.69 -2.91
N LEU A 276 -23.36 -6.53 -3.56
CA LEU A 276 -24.51 -5.73 -3.99
C LEU A 276 -24.55 -5.79 -5.53
N ALA A 277 -25.53 -6.51 -6.08
CA ALA A 277 -25.57 -6.90 -7.49
C ALA A 277 -24.26 -7.62 -7.93
N GLN A 278 -23.41 -6.98 -8.74
CA GLN A 278 -22.12 -7.53 -9.17
C GLN A 278 -20.93 -6.97 -8.38
N LYS A 279 -21.15 -5.98 -7.50
CA LYS A 279 -20.09 -5.28 -6.78
C LYS A 279 -19.85 -5.92 -5.42
N MET A 280 -18.61 -6.31 -5.18
CA MET A 280 -18.13 -6.74 -3.89
C MET A 280 -17.89 -5.53 -3.00
N VAL A 281 -18.36 -5.57 -1.75
CA VAL A 281 -18.18 -4.49 -0.77
C VAL A 281 -17.21 -4.94 0.31
N PHE A 282 -16.18 -4.14 0.56
CA PHE A 282 -15.15 -4.40 1.55
C PHE A 282 -15.12 -3.34 2.64
N GLY A 283 -15.21 -3.78 3.89
CA GLY A 283 -15.03 -2.96 5.09
C GLY A 283 -13.55 -2.69 5.34
N LEU A 284 -13.25 -1.49 5.85
CA LEU A 284 -11.89 -1.02 6.11
C LEU A 284 -11.62 -0.75 7.59
N ASP A 285 -12.56 -1.09 8.46
CA ASP A 285 -12.57 -0.75 9.89
C ASP A 285 -11.73 -1.70 10.76
N GLN A 286 -11.39 -2.87 10.24
CA GLN A 286 -10.71 -3.92 11.00
C GLN A 286 -9.20 -3.90 10.74
N PRO A 287 -8.36 -4.09 11.78
CA PRO A 287 -6.92 -4.07 11.67
C PRO A 287 -6.30 -5.41 11.23
N GLY A 288 -7.13 -6.44 11.01
CA GLY A 288 -6.69 -7.81 10.75
C GLY A 288 -6.50 -8.63 12.04
N PRO A 289 -6.33 -9.96 11.92
CA PRO A 289 -6.25 -10.85 13.08
C PRO A 289 -5.02 -10.58 13.95
N GLU A 290 -3.90 -10.12 13.37
CA GLU A 290 -2.65 -9.84 14.09
C GLU A 290 -2.82 -8.75 15.14
N LEU A 291 -3.78 -7.84 14.92
CA LEU A 291 -3.97 -6.64 15.72
C LEU A 291 -5.34 -6.61 16.40
N ALA A 292 -6.15 -7.67 16.29
CA ALA A 292 -7.51 -7.70 16.83
C ALA A 292 -7.57 -7.44 18.35
N ALA A 293 -6.56 -7.90 19.10
CA ALA A 293 -6.49 -7.73 20.55
C ALA A 293 -5.93 -6.36 21.00
N THR A 294 -5.46 -5.52 20.07
CA THR A 294 -4.76 -4.25 20.39
C THR A 294 -5.68 -3.05 20.53
N GLY A 295 -6.97 -3.20 20.21
CA GLY A 295 -7.92 -2.09 20.14
C GLY A 295 -7.72 -1.15 18.94
N ARG A 296 -6.74 -1.41 18.06
CA ARG A 296 -6.54 -0.67 16.82
C ARG A 296 -7.75 -0.80 15.89
N LYS A 297 -8.03 0.28 15.16
CA LYS A 297 -9.14 0.37 14.21
C LYS A 297 -8.65 0.93 12.88
N GLY A 298 -9.37 0.62 11.81
CA GLY A 298 -9.14 1.16 10.48
C GLY A 298 -10.06 2.35 10.18
N ASP A 299 -10.55 2.46 8.95
CA ASP A 299 -11.54 3.46 8.55
C ASP A 299 -12.96 2.89 8.65
N GLY A 300 -13.69 3.29 9.70
CA GLY A 300 -15.09 2.94 9.92
C GLY A 300 -16.08 3.65 8.99
N LYS A 301 -15.68 4.78 8.39
CA LYS A 301 -16.61 5.63 7.64
C LYS A 301 -16.73 5.25 6.17
N ARG A 302 -15.73 4.59 5.61
CA ARG A 302 -15.68 4.26 4.17
C ARG A 302 -15.58 2.77 3.94
N VAL A 303 -16.02 2.38 2.76
CA VAL A 303 -15.84 1.04 2.19
C VAL A 303 -15.17 1.17 0.83
N ILE A 304 -14.51 0.11 0.39
CA ILE A 304 -14.09 -0.01 -1.01
C ILE A 304 -15.04 -0.99 -1.68
N THR A 305 -15.53 -0.64 -2.86
CA THR A 305 -16.29 -1.54 -3.71
C THR A 305 -15.52 -1.84 -4.98
N TRP A 306 -15.61 -3.06 -5.50
CA TRP A 306 -15.07 -3.38 -6.81
C TRP A 306 -15.83 -4.52 -7.50
N ILE A 307 -15.63 -4.63 -8.80
CA ILE A 307 -16.03 -5.79 -9.60
C ILE A 307 -14.78 -6.62 -9.86
N PHE A 308 -14.80 -7.92 -9.54
CA PHE A 308 -13.73 -8.82 -9.96
C PHE A 308 -13.98 -9.27 -11.40
N LYS A 309 -13.05 -8.94 -12.30
CA LYS A 309 -13.09 -9.39 -13.69
C LYS A 309 -11.66 -9.71 -14.16
N ASP A 310 -11.51 -10.87 -14.80
CA ASP A 310 -10.22 -11.36 -15.34
C ASP A 310 -9.08 -11.37 -14.30
N GLY A 311 -9.39 -11.79 -13.07
CA GLY A 311 -8.42 -11.88 -11.97
C GLY A 311 -7.93 -10.53 -11.43
N ARG A 312 -8.53 -9.40 -11.86
CA ARG A 312 -8.17 -8.04 -11.43
C ARG A 312 -9.39 -7.31 -10.86
N PRO A 313 -9.18 -6.43 -9.87
CA PRO A 313 -10.26 -5.58 -9.40
C PRO A 313 -10.46 -4.46 -10.45
N GLN A 314 -11.68 -4.36 -10.98
CA GLN A 314 -12.14 -3.32 -11.89
C GLN A 314 -13.19 -2.46 -11.18
N GLU A 315 -13.39 -1.24 -11.68
CA GLU A 315 -14.38 -0.29 -11.12
C GLU A 315 -14.24 -0.07 -9.61
N LEU A 316 -13.00 0.04 -9.12
CA LEU A 316 -12.76 0.36 -7.71
C LEU A 316 -13.39 1.72 -7.40
N GLN A 317 -14.12 1.78 -6.29
CA GLN A 317 -14.68 3.01 -5.76
C GLN A 317 -14.49 3.05 -4.25
N VAL A 318 -14.16 4.23 -3.73
CA VAL A 318 -14.25 4.52 -2.31
C VAL A 318 -15.60 5.18 -2.07
N ARG A 319 -16.38 4.63 -1.15
CA ARG A 319 -17.74 5.09 -0.87
C ARG A 319 -17.96 5.26 0.63
N TRP A 320 -18.85 6.16 1.03
CA TRP A 320 -19.29 6.24 2.42
C TRP A 320 -20.05 4.97 2.78
N ARG A 321 -19.70 4.38 3.92
CA ARG A 321 -20.34 3.16 4.44
C ARG A 321 -21.84 3.36 4.62
N ALA A 322 -22.24 4.51 5.16
CA ALA A 322 -23.65 4.83 5.40
C ALA A 322 -24.48 4.83 4.10
N ASP A 323 -23.91 5.30 2.99
CA ASP A 323 -24.62 5.33 1.70
C ASP A 323 -24.77 3.91 1.14
N VAL A 324 -23.72 3.10 1.22
CA VAL A 324 -23.73 1.71 0.74
C VAL A 324 -24.65 0.82 1.58
N GLU A 325 -24.77 1.06 2.89
CA GLU A 325 -25.75 0.36 3.73
C GLU A 325 -27.19 0.78 3.43
N ARG A 326 -27.47 2.06 3.10
CA ARG A 326 -28.80 2.48 2.64
C ARG A 326 -29.18 1.80 1.32
N GLU A 327 -28.28 1.79 0.34
CA GLU A 327 -28.51 1.11 -0.94
C GLU A 327 -28.75 -0.40 -0.77
N LYS A 328 -28.06 -1.03 0.20
CA LYS A 328 -28.29 -2.43 0.54
C LYS A 328 -29.70 -2.67 1.08
N ILE A 329 -30.21 -1.79 1.94
CA ILE A 329 -31.58 -1.87 2.47
C ILE A 329 -32.59 -1.70 1.33
N GLU A 330 -32.43 -0.66 0.51
CA GLU A 330 -33.29 -0.40 -0.64
C GLU A 330 -33.28 -1.57 -1.65
N ALA A 331 -32.12 -2.18 -1.89
CA ALA A 331 -32.00 -3.35 -2.75
C ALA A 331 -32.76 -4.56 -2.19
N LEU A 332 -32.68 -4.81 -0.88
CA LEU A 332 -33.43 -5.89 -0.22
C LEU A 332 -34.94 -5.66 -0.31
N GLU A 333 -35.40 -4.42 -0.10
CA GLU A 333 -36.81 -4.03 -0.21
C GLU A 333 -37.34 -4.11 -1.65
N GLY A 334 -36.50 -3.75 -2.64
CA GLY A 334 -36.81 -3.79 -4.07
C GLY A 334 -36.65 -5.17 -4.73
N GLY A 335 -36.33 -6.22 -3.97
CA GLY A 335 -36.15 -7.58 -4.49
C GLY A 335 -34.88 -7.79 -5.33
N MET A 336 -33.91 -6.89 -5.22
CA MET A 336 -32.59 -7.05 -5.84
C MET A 336 -31.71 -8.02 -5.04
N PRO A 337 -30.82 -8.78 -5.71
CA PRO A 337 -29.96 -9.74 -5.03
C PRO A 337 -28.88 -9.04 -4.19
N VAL A 338 -28.93 -9.27 -2.88
CA VAL A 338 -27.86 -8.97 -1.92
C VAL A 338 -27.38 -10.30 -1.34
N HIS A 339 -26.08 -10.58 -1.47
CA HIS A 339 -25.49 -11.79 -0.93
C HIS A 339 -24.51 -11.41 0.18
N ILE A 340 -24.80 -11.81 1.42
CA ILE A 340 -23.83 -11.69 2.52
C ILE A 340 -22.72 -12.69 2.25
N ILE A 341 -21.48 -12.23 2.25
CA ILE A 341 -20.35 -13.07 1.85
C ILE A 341 -19.67 -13.58 3.11
N THR A 342 -19.71 -14.90 3.31
CA THR A 342 -18.90 -15.56 4.34
C THR A 342 -17.42 -15.51 3.96
N ARG A 343 -16.54 -15.66 4.95
CA ARG A 343 -15.09 -15.69 4.70
C ARG A 343 -14.69 -16.75 3.66
N GLU A 344 -15.32 -17.92 3.72
CA GLU A 344 -15.07 -19.05 2.82
C GLU A 344 -15.52 -18.76 1.37
N GLU A 345 -16.65 -18.09 1.18
CA GLU A 345 -17.14 -17.71 -0.15
C GLU A 345 -16.23 -16.65 -0.81
N ALA A 346 -15.72 -15.70 -0.02
CA ALA A 346 -14.79 -14.69 -0.51
C ALA A 346 -13.43 -15.26 -0.95
N GLU A 347 -13.03 -16.39 -0.38
CA GLU A 347 -11.84 -17.16 -0.79
C GLU A 347 -12.11 -17.92 -2.08
N LYS A 348 -13.27 -18.55 -2.19
CA LYS A 348 -13.68 -19.32 -3.37
C LYS A 348 -13.86 -18.46 -4.62
N GLU A 349 -14.59 -17.33 -4.54
CA GLU A 349 -14.78 -16.42 -5.69
C GLU A 349 -13.44 -15.87 -6.21
N ARG A 350 -12.47 -15.61 -5.30
CA ARG A 350 -11.13 -15.15 -5.68
C ARG A 350 -10.28 -16.23 -6.31
N HIS A 351 -10.32 -17.45 -5.78
CA HIS A 351 -9.63 -18.59 -6.35
C HIS A 351 -10.17 -18.89 -7.76
N GLU A 352 -11.49 -18.95 -7.93
CA GLU A 352 -12.12 -19.18 -9.24
C GLU A 352 -11.78 -18.07 -10.26
N SER A 353 -11.71 -16.81 -9.82
CA SER A 353 -11.32 -15.67 -10.67
C SER A 353 -9.85 -15.66 -11.09
N GLN A 354 -8.94 -16.25 -10.28
CA GLN A 354 -7.52 -16.38 -10.64
C GLN A 354 -7.26 -17.49 -11.66
N TYR A 355 -8.09 -18.55 -11.69
CA TYR A 355 -7.93 -19.69 -12.59
C TYR A 355 -8.78 -19.61 -13.87
N SER A 356 -9.79 -18.74 -13.92
CA SER A 356 -10.59 -18.50 -15.13
C SER A 356 -9.86 -17.64 -16.18
N GLY A 357 -8.90 -16.80 -15.77
CA GLY A 357 -8.07 -15.99 -16.68
C GLY A 357 -6.99 -16.77 -17.45
N GLY A 358 -6.81 -18.07 -17.18
CA GLY A 358 -5.82 -18.94 -17.83
C GLY A 358 -6.36 -19.78 -19.01
N ARG A 359 -7.64 -19.65 -19.37
CA ARG A 359 -8.24 -20.38 -20.50
C ARG A 359 -8.86 -19.43 -21.52
N GLN A 360 -8.02 -18.62 -22.18
CA GLN A 360 -8.33 -18.16 -23.53
C GLN A 360 -7.17 -18.46 -24.48
N LYS A 361 -7.30 -19.66 -25.07
CA LYS A 361 -6.92 -20.14 -26.41
C LYS A 361 -5.50 -19.90 -26.95
N LEU A 362 -4.83 -21.04 -27.12
CA LEU A 362 -3.90 -21.38 -28.21
C LEU A 362 -4.30 -20.79 -29.56
#